data_AF-L9WM12-F1
#
_entry.id   AF-L9WM12-F1
#
_cell.length_a   1.000
_cell.length_b   1.000
_cell.length_c   1.000
_cell.angle_alpha   90.00
_cell.angle_beta   90.00
_cell.angle_gamma   90.00
#
_symmetry.space_group_name_H-M   'P 1'
#
loop_
_entity.id
_entity.type
_entity.pdbx_description
1 polymer ?
#
loop_
_entity_poly.entity_id
_entity_poly.type
_entity_poly.pdbx_seq_one_letter_code
_entity_poly.pdbx_strand_id
1 'polypeptide(L)'
;MLDELLGRASLKARIDELEAENERLRERYEAESERRSEAVTARQDAEEKRNRLEDRIAQLEGELERVEADDGDPTVRRRVDLRGARLEEALERLRSIRTASEGALTASVDDEVPGTVREDLADVLDARIALLEDAAPCLCCIDDAGLVSVALESPIDPALEPTWDDRFDLEREWFLPTGRHALALVRADLFALGVYEGDERVDYRGFESDVKGNHSKGGFSQARFERIRDDQIDDHLDRCREVLAERDADRLYVVGQRGVVDTLVEEADLETAATAAVDATGDPKAALEDARRSFWTTTLTVV
;
A
#
# COMPACT_ATOMS: atom_id res chain seq x y z
N MET A 1 -32.51 -68.26 50.01
CA MET A 1 -32.53 -67.99 51.47
C MET A 1 -31.13 -67.83 52.10
N LEU A 2 -30.06 -68.49 51.60
CA LEU A 2 -28.68 -68.25 52.09
C LEU A 2 -27.97 -67.04 51.45
N ASP A 3 -28.30 -66.68 50.20
CA ASP A 3 -27.73 -65.52 49.51
C ASP A 3 -28.25 -64.16 49.99
N GLU A 4 -29.39 -64.15 50.67
CA GLU A 4 -30.07 -62.95 51.18
C GLU A 4 -29.55 -62.55 52.58
N LEU A 5 -29.12 -63.54 53.38
CA LEU A 5 -28.58 -63.36 54.74
C LEU A 5 -27.09 -62.94 54.78
N LEU A 6 -26.36 -63.07 53.68
CA LEU A 6 -24.91 -62.77 53.58
C LEU A 6 -24.60 -61.54 52.70
N GLY A 7 -25.59 -60.73 52.32
CA GLY A 7 -25.41 -59.51 51.52
C GLY A 7 -25.02 -59.74 50.05
N ARG A 8 -24.81 -61.01 49.64
CA ARG A 8 -24.42 -61.40 48.28
C ARG A 8 -25.47 -61.06 47.23
N ALA A 9 -26.76 -61.16 47.58
CA ALA A 9 -27.86 -60.73 46.71
C ALA A 9 -27.81 -59.23 46.39
N SER A 10 -27.50 -58.37 47.37
CA SER A 10 -27.37 -56.91 47.18
C SER A 10 -26.16 -56.53 46.33
N LEU A 11 -25.04 -57.23 46.52
CA LEU A 11 -23.84 -57.04 45.71
C LEU A 11 -24.06 -57.51 44.27
N LYS A 12 -24.77 -58.61 44.06
CA LYS A 12 -25.11 -59.10 42.72
C LYS A 12 -26.03 -58.13 41.99
N ALA A 13 -27.05 -57.61 42.65
CA ALA A 13 -27.91 -56.56 42.09
C ALA A 13 -27.13 -55.29 41.73
N ARG A 14 -26.14 -54.91 42.55
CA ARG A 14 -25.28 -53.75 42.26
C ARG A 14 -24.30 -54.01 41.12
N ILE A 15 -23.80 -55.24 40.98
CA ILE A 15 -22.98 -55.65 39.83
C ILE A 15 -23.82 -55.59 38.56
N ASP A 16 -25.03 -56.17 38.56
CA ASP A 16 -25.93 -56.16 37.40
C ASP A 16 -26.30 -54.71 37.01
N GLU A 17 -26.53 -53.82 37.98
CA GLU A 17 -26.78 -52.39 37.74
C GLU A 17 -25.56 -51.67 37.14
N LEU A 18 -24.37 -51.90 37.70
CA LEU A 18 -23.13 -51.31 37.21
C LEU A 18 -22.73 -51.84 35.83
N GLU A 19 -22.99 -53.11 35.54
CA GLU A 19 -22.78 -53.71 34.22
C GLU A 19 -23.73 -53.07 33.19
N ALA A 20 -25.01 -52.90 33.53
CA ALA A 20 -25.98 -52.20 32.69
C ALA A 20 -25.67 -50.69 32.52
N GLU A 21 -25.07 -50.06 33.53
CA GLU A 21 -24.56 -48.68 33.42
C GLU A 21 -23.31 -48.60 32.54
N ASN A 22 -22.39 -49.57 32.66
CA ASN A 22 -21.19 -49.66 31.82
C ASN A 22 -21.57 -49.84 30.35
N GLU A 23 -22.52 -50.72 30.05
CA GLU A 23 -23.01 -50.96 28.69
C GLU A 23 -23.59 -49.66 28.09
N ARG A 24 -24.46 -48.97 28.83
CA ARG A 24 -25.03 -47.66 28.42
C ARG A 24 -24.00 -46.54 28.27
N LEU A 25 -22.89 -46.61 29.00
CA LEU A 25 -21.78 -45.66 28.85
C LEU A 25 -20.93 -45.98 27.62
N ARG A 26 -20.69 -47.27 27.33
CA ARG A 26 -19.98 -47.72 26.12
C ARG A 26 -20.74 -47.35 24.86
N GLU A 27 -22.03 -47.66 24.80
CA GLU A 27 -22.89 -47.32 23.65
C GLU A 27 -22.89 -45.80 23.39
N ARG A 28 -22.97 -44.98 24.44
CA ARG A 28 -22.87 -43.51 24.29
C ARG A 28 -21.50 -43.07 23.80
N TYR A 29 -20.43 -43.66 24.33
CA TYR A 29 -19.07 -43.34 23.90
C TYR A 29 -18.83 -43.70 22.44
N GLU A 30 -19.31 -44.87 22.01
CA GLU A 30 -19.23 -45.32 20.62
C GLU A 30 -20.01 -44.38 19.69
N ALA A 31 -21.25 -44.02 20.05
CA ALA A 31 -22.06 -43.09 19.27
C ALA A 31 -21.47 -41.66 19.21
N GLU A 32 -20.80 -41.19 20.26
CA GLU A 32 -20.06 -39.91 20.23
C GLU A 32 -18.77 -40.03 19.41
N SER A 33 -18.06 -41.15 19.51
CA SER A 33 -16.85 -41.41 18.73
C SER A 33 -17.15 -41.48 17.24
N GLU A 34 -18.26 -42.12 16.85
CA GLU A 34 -18.74 -42.20 15.47
C GLU A 34 -19.12 -40.81 14.94
N ARG A 35 -19.93 -40.04 15.67
CA ARG A 35 -20.27 -38.65 15.32
C ARG A 35 -19.04 -37.76 15.16
N ARG A 36 -18.03 -37.93 16.02
CA ARG A 36 -16.76 -37.19 15.90
C ARG A 36 -16.00 -37.57 14.64
N SER A 37 -15.96 -38.87 14.31
CA SER A 37 -15.32 -39.35 13.09
C SER A 37 -16.01 -38.78 11.84
N GLU A 38 -17.35 -38.84 11.80
CA GLU A 38 -18.14 -38.29 10.69
C GLU A 38 -17.91 -36.79 10.51
N ALA A 39 -17.88 -36.02 11.61
CA ALA A 39 -17.62 -34.59 11.57
C ALA A 39 -16.20 -34.26 11.04
N VAL A 40 -15.21 -35.09 11.37
CA VAL A 40 -13.84 -34.94 10.83
C VAL A 40 -13.82 -35.23 9.33
N THR A 41 -14.46 -36.31 8.89
CA THR A 41 -14.57 -36.65 7.46
C THR A 41 -15.27 -35.54 6.69
N ALA A 42 -16.41 -35.06 7.17
CA ALA A 42 -17.15 -33.96 6.53
C ALA A 42 -16.31 -32.68 6.43
N ARG A 43 -15.46 -32.40 7.44
CA ARG A 43 -14.53 -31.26 7.39
C ARG A 43 -13.44 -31.47 6.34
N GLN A 44 -12.87 -32.67 6.25
CA GLN A 44 -11.85 -33.01 5.26
C GLN A 44 -12.40 -32.91 3.83
N ASP A 45 -13.62 -33.39 3.59
CA ASP A 45 -14.28 -33.30 2.28
C ASP A 45 -14.54 -31.83 1.88
N ALA A 46 -14.91 -30.98 2.86
CA ALA A 46 -15.10 -29.55 2.63
C ALA A 46 -13.77 -28.83 2.33
N GLU A 47 -12.70 -29.17 3.06
CA GLU A 47 -11.35 -28.66 2.81
C GLU A 47 -10.84 -29.08 1.42
N GLU A 48 -11.05 -30.34 1.03
CA GLU A 48 -10.67 -30.82 -0.31
C GLU A 48 -11.43 -30.08 -1.41
N LYS A 49 -12.75 -29.87 -1.23
CA LYS A 49 -13.55 -29.09 -2.18
C LYS A 49 -13.06 -27.64 -2.28
N ARG A 50 -12.70 -27.01 -1.16
CA ARG A 50 -12.14 -25.66 -1.16
C ARG A 50 -10.84 -25.61 -1.95
N ASN A 51 -9.91 -26.52 -1.67
CA ASN A 51 -8.63 -26.56 -2.38
C ASN A 51 -8.83 -26.77 -3.89
N ARG A 52 -9.74 -27.67 -4.30
CA ARG A 52 -10.07 -27.85 -5.73
C ARG A 52 -10.66 -26.60 -6.38
N LEU A 53 -11.45 -25.82 -5.64
CA LEU A 53 -12.00 -24.55 -6.14
C LEU A 53 -10.90 -23.47 -6.22
N GLU A 54 -10.02 -23.39 -5.23
CA GLU A 54 -8.85 -22.50 -5.24
C GLU A 54 -7.93 -22.81 -6.43
N ASP A 55 -7.62 -24.09 -6.68
CA ASP A 55 -6.83 -24.53 -7.83
C ASP A 55 -7.51 -24.14 -9.16
N ARG A 56 -8.85 -24.23 -9.23
CA ARG A 56 -9.60 -23.85 -10.43
C ARG A 56 -9.62 -22.34 -10.64
N ILE A 57 -9.69 -21.55 -9.56
CA ILE A 57 -9.57 -20.09 -9.62
C ILE A 57 -8.20 -19.72 -10.16
N ALA A 58 -7.12 -20.26 -9.58
CA ALA A 58 -5.75 -20.01 -10.05
C ALA A 58 -5.55 -20.40 -11.52
N GLN A 59 -6.15 -21.52 -11.96
CA GLN A 59 -6.14 -21.91 -13.37
C GLN A 59 -6.89 -20.90 -14.26
N LEU A 60 -8.08 -20.45 -13.85
CA LEU A 60 -8.89 -19.50 -14.60
C LEU A 60 -8.23 -18.12 -14.67
N GLU A 61 -7.62 -17.66 -13.59
CA GLU A 61 -6.81 -16.43 -13.56
C GLU A 61 -5.65 -16.52 -14.56
N GLY A 62 -4.92 -17.65 -14.59
CA GLY A 62 -3.86 -17.87 -15.58
C GLY A 62 -4.36 -18.13 -17.02
N GLU A 63 -5.64 -18.48 -17.22
CA GLU A 63 -6.27 -18.51 -18.55
C GLU A 63 -6.67 -17.10 -18.98
N LEU A 64 -7.21 -16.28 -18.07
CA LEU A 64 -7.57 -14.88 -18.31
C LEU A 64 -6.34 -14.04 -18.66
N GLU A 65 -5.28 -14.13 -17.86
CA GLU A 65 -4.00 -13.41 -18.11
C GLU A 65 -3.41 -13.76 -19.48
N ARG A 66 -3.58 -15.01 -19.93
CA ARG A 66 -3.14 -15.44 -21.27
C ARG A 66 -4.02 -14.88 -22.38
N VAL A 67 -5.33 -14.76 -22.17
CA VAL A 67 -6.24 -14.16 -23.15
C VAL A 67 -6.00 -12.66 -23.25
N GLU A 68 -5.84 -11.96 -22.12
CA GLU A 68 -5.46 -10.54 -22.05
C GLU A 68 -4.11 -10.29 -22.76
N ALA A 69 -3.16 -11.23 -22.65
CA ALA A 69 -1.89 -11.14 -23.37
C ALA A 69 -1.98 -11.43 -24.89
N ASP A 70 -2.96 -12.22 -25.35
CA ASP A 70 -3.13 -12.59 -26.77
C ASP A 70 -4.00 -11.58 -27.55
N ASP A 71 -4.82 -10.79 -26.85
CA ASP A 71 -5.63 -9.69 -27.42
C ASP A 71 -4.85 -8.36 -27.52
N GLY A 72 -3.54 -8.41 -27.80
CA GLY A 72 -2.79 -7.29 -28.39
C GLY A 72 -2.89 -5.93 -27.70
N ASP A 73 -3.14 -5.91 -26.38
CA ASP A 73 -3.23 -4.66 -25.64
C ASP A 73 -1.92 -3.87 -25.72
N PRO A 74 -1.98 -2.54 -25.77
CA PRO A 74 -0.79 -1.72 -25.83
C PRO A 74 0.06 -2.00 -24.59
N THR A 75 1.32 -2.36 -24.80
CA THR A 75 2.28 -2.61 -23.72
C THR A 75 3.16 -1.38 -23.50
N VAL A 76 3.49 -1.12 -22.24
CA VAL A 76 4.45 -0.07 -21.87
C VAL A 76 5.76 -0.29 -22.63
N ARG A 77 6.11 0.66 -23.49
CA ARG A 77 7.34 0.56 -24.30
C ARG A 77 8.57 0.61 -23.44
N ARG A 78 8.54 1.45 -22.40
CA ARG A 78 9.69 1.69 -21.51
C ARG A 78 9.25 2.33 -20.21
N ARG A 79 9.77 1.81 -19.09
CA ARG A 79 9.67 2.42 -17.76
C ARG A 79 11.06 2.62 -17.17
N VAL A 80 11.38 3.83 -16.68
CA VAL A 80 12.71 4.16 -16.14
C VAL A 80 12.59 5.13 -14.97
N ASP A 81 13.26 4.82 -13.87
CA ASP A 81 13.43 5.73 -12.74
C ASP A 81 14.53 6.75 -13.04
N LEU A 82 14.20 8.03 -12.89
CA LEU A 82 15.09 9.16 -13.14
C LEU A 82 15.27 9.97 -11.85
N ARG A 83 16.51 10.41 -11.60
CA ARG A 83 16.89 11.22 -10.43
C ARG A 83 18.04 12.17 -10.77
N GLY A 84 18.15 13.27 -10.04
CA GLY A 84 19.26 14.23 -10.14
C GLY A 84 19.52 14.69 -11.57
N ALA A 85 20.80 14.74 -11.97
CA ALA A 85 21.20 15.25 -13.29
C ALA A 85 20.53 14.52 -14.47
N ARG A 86 20.22 13.23 -14.33
CA ARG A 86 19.57 12.47 -15.41
C ARG A 86 18.11 12.84 -15.58
N LEU A 87 17.41 13.13 -14.48
CA LEU A 87 16.04 13.65 -14.51
C LEU A 87 16.04 15.06 -15.10
N GLU A 88 16.95 15.91 -14.64
CA GLU A 88 17.12 17.28 -15.17
C GLU A 88 17.33 17.28 -16.69
N GLU A 89 18.23 16.45 -17.20
CA GLU A 89 18.48 16.31 -18.65
C GLU A 89 17.23 15.82 -19.41
N ALA A 90 16.43 14.91 -18.83
CA ALA A 90 15.20 14.43 -19.43
C ALA A 90 14.13 15.54 -19.49
N LEU A 91 13.96 16.30 -18.42
CA LEU A 91 13.04 17.43 -18.36
C LEU A 91 13.45 18.54 -19.35
N GLU A 92 14.75 18.86 -19.43
CA GLU A 92 15.26 19.82 -20.42
C GLU A 92 14.98 19.37 -21.85
N ARG A 93 15.15 18.08 -22.16
CA ARG A 93 14.80 17.52 -23.47
C ARG A 93 13.33 17.66 -23.78
N LEU A 94 12.45 17.32 -22.85
CA LEU A 94 11.00 17.47 -23.04
C LEU A 94 10.64 18.94 -23.29
N ARG A 95 11.15 19.87 -22.46
CA ARG A 95 10.91 21.32 -22.61
C ARG A 95 11.50 21.91 -23.90
N SER A 96 12.48 21.24 -24.51
CA SER A 96 13.10 21.68 -25.76
C SER A 96 12.25 21.42 -27.00
N ILE A 97 11.24 20.54 -26.88
CA ILE A 97 10.34 20.19 -27.99
C ILE A 97 9.46 21.39 -28.32
N ARG A 98 9.32 21.63 -29.62
CA ARG A 98 8.48 22.70 -30.17
C ARG A 98 7.56 22.14 -31.23
N THR A 99 6.29 22.49 -31.13
CA THR A 99 5.22 22.07 -32.02
C THR A 99 4.55 23.31 -32.65
N ALA A 100 3.51 23.10 -33.45
CA ALA A 100 2.61 24.20 -33.83
C ALA A 100 1.78 24.62 -32.61
N SER A 101 1.01 25.71 -32.74
CA SER A 101 0.02 26.06 -31.71
C SER A 101 -0.89 24.86 -31.45
N GLU A 102 -1.09 24.53 -30.17
CA GLU A 102 -1.92 23.41 -29.71
C GLU A 102 -1.36 22.02 -30.07
N GLY A 103 -0.07 21.89 -30.34
CA GLY A 103 0.54 20.61 -30.71
C GLY A 103 1.15 19.82 -29.54
N ALA A 104 1.25 20.39 -28.34
CA ALA A 104 1.82 19.74 -27.17
C ALA A 104 0.86 19.83 -25.98
N LEU A 105 0.34 18.68 -25.53
CA LEU A 105 -0.48 18.55 -24.34
C LEU A 105 0.39 18.33 -23.11
N THR A 106 0.11 19.10 -22.06
CA THR A 106 0.53 18.79 -20.69
C THR A 106 -0.70 18.69 -19.81
N ALA A 107 -0.85 17.59 -19.06
CA ALA A 107 -1.99 17.40 -18.15
C ALA A 107 -1.63 16.54 -16.93
N SER A 108 -2.23 16.85 -15.79
CA SER A 108 -2.16 15.99 -14.59
C SER A 108 -3.29 14.96 -14.66
N VAL A 109 -2.97 13.71 -14.33
CA VAL A 109 -3.90 12.58 -14.33
C VAL A 109 -3.80 11.91 -12.96
N ASP A 110 -4.88 11.93 -12.18
CA ASP A 110 -4.90 11.37 -10.82
C ASP A 110 -5.30 9.90 -10.81
N ASP A 111 -6.50 9.61 -11.30
CA ASP A 111 -7.06 8.26 -11.40
C ASP A 111 -7.48 7.94 -12.83
N GLU A 112 -8.14 8.88 -13.51
CA GLU A 112 -8.65 8.72 -14.87
C GLU A 112 -8.36 9.96 -15.71
N VAL A 113 -8.21 9.76 -17.02
CA VAL A 113 -8.07 10.87 -17.97
C VAL A 113 -9.41 11.61 -18.09
N PRO A 114 -9.45 12.94 -17.89
CA PRO A 114 -10.68 13.71 -18.04
C PRO A 114 -11.31 13.52 -19.42
N GLY A 115 -12.64 13.37 -19.48
CA GLY A 115 -13.36 13.07 -20.73
C GLY A 115 -13.09 14.09 -21.85
N THR A 116 -12.89 15.37 -21.51
CA THR A 116 -12.52 16.43 -22.47
C THR A 116 -11.20 16.15 -23.17
N VAL A 117 -10.22 15.61 -22.45
CA VAL A 117 -8.89 15.29 -22.97
C VAL A 117 -8.88 13.92 -23.63
N ARG A 118 -9.69 12.98 -23.11
CA ARG A 118 -9.79 11.62 -23.63
C ARG A 118 -10.24 11.62 -25.09
N GLU A 119 -11.15 12.52 -25.47
CA GLU A 119 -11.57 12.68 -26.87
C GLU A 119 -10.43 13.19 -27.75
N ASP A 120 -9.68 14.20 -27.30
CA ASP A 120 -8.53 14.74 -28.04
C ASP A 120 -7.40 13.71 -28.20
N LEU A 121 -7.20 12.86 -27.18
CA LEU A 121 -6.17 11.83 -27.17
C LEU A 121 -6.55 10.57 -27.94
N ALA A 122 -7.83 10.36 -28.27
CA ALA A 122 -8.28 9.16 -28.98
C ALA A 122 -7.59 9.02 -30.35
N ASP A 123 -7.37 10.14 -31.05
CA ASP A 123 -6.70 10.14 -32.37
C ASP A 123 -5.19 9.85 -32.28
N VAL A 124 -4.56 10.12 -31.14
CA VAL A 124 -3.10 10.01 -30.95
C VAL A 124 -2.70 8.72 -30.24
N LEU A 125 -3.41 8.39 -29.16
CA LEU A 125 -3.10 7.28 -28.27
C LEU A 125 -4.01 6.06 -28.49
N ASP A 126 -5.27 6.27 -28.89
CA ASP A 126 -6.25 5.20 -29.08
C ASP A 126 -6.30 4.28 -27.84
N ALA A 127 -6.04 2.98 -27.98
CA ALA A 127 -6.01 2.04 -26.86
C ALA A 127 -4.95 2.37 -25.79
N ARG A 128 -3.91 3.17 -26.10
CA ARG A 128 -2.83 3.53 -25.16
C ARG A 128 -3.26 4.49 -24.05
N ILE A 129 -4.49 5.01 -24.09
CA ILE A 129 -5.04 5.79 -22.98
C ILE A 129 -5.05 4.95 -21.69
N ALA A 130 -5.33 3.65 -21.77
CA ALA A 130 -5.29 2.75 -20.62
C ALA A 130 -3.89 2.71 -19.97
N LEU A 131 -2.82 2.78 -20.76
CA LEU A 131 -1.45 2.83 -20.24
C LEU A 131 -1.13 4.13 -19.48
N LEU A 132 -1.84 5.22 -19.80
CA LEU A 132 -1.71 6.48 -19.07
C LEU A 132 -2.46 6.40 -17.73
N GLU A 133 -3.65 5.79 -17.72
CA GLU A 133 -4.44 5.54 -16.51
C GLU A 133 -3.71 4.58 -15.56
N ASP A 134 -3.07 3.53 -16.09
CA ASP A 134 -2.21 2.62 -15.33
C ASP A 134 -0.96 3.30 -14.74
N ALA A 135 -0.54 4.43 -15.31
CA ALA A 135 0.60 5.21 -14.83
C ALA A 135 0.19 6.29 -13.82
N ALA A 136 -1.10 6.50 -13.58
CA ALA A 136 -1.60 7.51 -12.67
C ALA A 136 -1.29 7.15 -11.18
N PRO A 137 -1.06 8.14 -10.30
CA PRO A 137 -1.05 9.57 -10.58
C PRO A 137 0.20 10.01 -11.34
N CYS A 138 0.03 10.79 -12.41
CA CYS A 138 1.14 11.25 -13.24
C CYS A 138 0.87 12.55 -13.98
N LEU A 139 1.95 13.21 -14.39
CA LEU A 139 1.94 14.30 -15.36
C LEU A 139 2.23 13.74 -16.75
N CYS A 140 1.30 13.90 -17.69
CA CYS A 140 1.48 13.43 -19.06
C CYS A 140 2.01 14.55 -19.98
N CYS A 141 2.83 14.14 -20.95
CA CYS A 141 3.32 14.99 -22.04
C CYS A 141 3.13 14.24 -23.35
N ILE A 142 2.20 14.73 -24.17
CA ILE A 142 1.79 14.07 -25.42
C ILE A 142 1.81 15.11 -26.56
N ASP A 143 2.44 14.79 -27.69
CA ASP A 143 2.35 15.63 -28.88
C ASP A 143 1.28 15.13 -29.87
N ASP A 144 0.78 16.06 -30.68
CA ASP A 144 -0.23 15.82 -31.72
C ASP A 144 0.24 14.84 -32.82
N ALA A 145 1.55 14.73 -33.04
CA ALA A 145 2.13 13.80 -34.02
C ALA A 145 2.48 12.41 -33.44
N GLY A 146 2.30 12.19 -32.13
CA GLY A 146 2.58 10.92 -31.45
C GLY A 146 4.08 10.55 -31.39
N LEU A 147 4.98 11.52 -31.54
CA LEU A 147 6.43 11.34 -31.41
C LEU A 147 6.87 11.21 -29.95
N VAL A 148 6.12 11.82 -29.04
CA VAL A 148 6.30 11.85 -27.60
C VAL A 148 4.97 11.53 -26.95
N SER A 149 4.95 10.42 -26.22
CA SER A 149 3.88 10.05 -25.31
C SER A 149 4.53 9.52 -24.05
N VAL A 150 4.59 10.37 -23.02
CA VAL A 150 5.23 10.02 -21.75
C VAL A 150 4.36 10.42 -20.56
N ALA A 151 4.41 9.60 -19.53
CA ALA A 151 3.86 9.86 -18.21
C ALA A 151 5.01 9.97 -17.20
N LEU A 152 4.96 11.00 -16.36
CA LEU A 152 5.94 11.31 -15.34
C LEU A 152 5.29 11.26 -13.96
N GLU A 153 5.75 10.38 -13.08
CA GLU A 153 5.34 10.37 -11.67
C GLU A 153 5.99 11.56 -10.95
N SER A 154 5.27 12.68 -10.89
CA SER A 154 5.76 13.92 -10.28
C SER A 154 5.70 13.82 -8.75
N PRO A 155 6.82 14.05 -8.02
CA PRO A 155 6.83 14.07 -6.55
C PRO A 155 5.90 15.11 -5.93
N ILE A 156 5.69 16.22 -6.65
CA ILE A 156 4.75 17.28 -6.27
C ILE A 156 3.72 17.36 -7.39
N ASP A 157 2.46 17.13 -7.04
CA ASP A 157 1.36 17.27 -7.97
C ASP A 157 1.16 18.76 -8.31
N PRO A 158 1.31 19.17 -9.58
CA PRO A 158 1.09 20.54 -9.98
C PRO A 158 -0.39 20.90 -10.14
N ALA A 159 -1.32 19.93 -10.05
CA ALA A 159 -2.76 20.11 -10.21
C ALA A 159 -3.15 20.91 -11.46
N LEU A 160 -2.44 20.65 -12.57
CA LEU A 160 -2.64 21.38 -13.82
C LEU A 160 -3.91 20.96 -14.51
N GLU A 161 -4.66 21.96 -14.97
CA GLU A 161 -5.68 21.76 -15.99
C GLU A 161 -5.03 21.36 -17.32
N PRO A 162 -5.63 20.40 -18.06
CA PRO A 162 -5.11 19.97 -19.36
C PRO A 162 -4.96 21.14 -20.33
N THR A 163 -3.73 21.35 -20.81
CA THR A 163 -3.41 22.50 -21.66
C THR A 163 -2.63 22.06 -22.91
N TRP A 164 -3.12 22.49 -24.07
CA TRP A 164 -2.42 22.37 -25.36
C TRP A 164 -1.69 23.69 -25.67
N ASP A 165 -0.38 23.63 -25.89
CA ASP A 165 0.46 24.77 -26.29
C ASP A 165 1.46 24.34 -27.38
N ASP A 166 2.40 25.23 -27.74
CA ASP A 166 3.50 24.98 -28.68
C ASP A 166 4.71 24.24 -28.05
N ARG A 167 4.58 23.84 -26.77
CA ARG A 167 5.60 23.19 -25.95
C ARG A 167 4.97 22.51 -24.72
N PHE A 168 5.71 21.61 -24.09
CA PHE A 168 5.33 21.07 -22.78
C PHE A 168 5.58 22.09 -21.66
N ASP A 169 4.61 22.24 -20.77
CA ASP A 169 4.69 23.11 -19.61
C ASP A 169 5.17 22.33 -18.39
N LEU A 170 6.49 22.35 -18.18
CA LEU A 170 7.15 21.61 -17.11
C LEU A 170 7.91 22.56 -16.22
N GLU A 171 7.60 22.59 -14.93
CA GLU A 171 8.38 23.33 -13.95
C GLU A 171 9.34 22.44 -13.18
N ARG A 172 10.55 22.96 -12.95
CA ARG A 172 11.62 22.22 -12.28
C ARG A 172 11.23 21.85 -10.85
N GLU A 173 10.50 22.73 -10.17
CA GLU A 173 10.17 22.56 -8.76
C GLU A 173 9.20 21.43 -8.49
N TRP A 174 8.50 20.91 -9.50
CA TRP A 174 7.63 19.74 -9.35
C TRP A 174 8.44 18.44 -9.17
N PHE A 175 9.65 18.40 -9.74
CA PHE A 175 10.46 17.19 -9.86
C PHE A 175 11.75 17.20 -9.04
N LEU A 176 12.24 18.39 -8.70
CA LEU A 176 13.56 18.56 -8.09
C LEU A 176 13.49 19.48 -6.86
N PRO A 177 14.31 19.22 -5.84
CA PRO A 177 14.37 20.05 -4.65
C PRO A 177 14.83 21.46 -5.02
N THR A 178 14.07 22.48 -4.63
CA THR A 178 14.37 23.89 -4.88
C THR A 178 14.25 24.71 -3.61
N GLY A 179 15.17 25.67 -3.43
CA GLY A 179 15.19 26.55 -2.28
C GLY A 179 15.42 25.83 -0.94
N ARG A 180 15.03 26.51 0.14
CA ARG A 180 15.09 25.97 1.50
C ARG A 180 13.80 25.23 1.82
N HIS A 181 13.90 23.99 2.25
CA HIS A 181 12.74 23.13 2.53
C HIS A 181 13.03 22.11 3.64
N ALA A 182 11.97 21.65 4.28
CA ALA A 182 12.00 20.56 5.24
C ALA A 182 11.43 19.28 4.61
N LEU A 183 12.06 18.14 4.89
CA LEU A 183 11.53 16.80 4.59
C LEU A 183 11.43 16.02 5.89
N ALA A 184 10.22 15.57 6.22
CA ALA A 184 9.93 14.75 7.38
C ALA A 184 9.59 13.33 6.94
N LEU A 185 10.31 12.34 7.47
CA LEU A 185 9.96 10.93 7.42
C LEU A 185 9.18 10.57 8.70
N VAL A 186 7.98 10.03 8.54
CA VAL A 186 7.08 9.68 9.63
C VAL A 186 6.57 8.25 9.46
N ARG A 187 6.85 7.42 10.45
CA ARG A 187 6.34 6.06 10.60
C ARG A 187 5.72 5.92 11.98
N ALA A 188 5.02 4.81 12.24
CA ALA A 188 4.39 4.58 13.54
C ALA A 188 5.39 4.61 14.72
N ASP A 189 6.66 4.29 14.48
CA ASP A 189 7.71 4.12 15.49
C ASP A 189 8.97 4.97 15.22
N LEU A 190 8.99 5.75 14.13
CA LEU A 190 10.19 6.44 13.68
C LEU A 190 9.85 7.80 13.09
N PHE A 191 10.61 8.81 13.52
CA PHE A 191 10.55 10.15 12.99
C PHE A 191 11.95 10.65 12.62
N ALA A 192 12.06 11.29 11.47
CA ALA A 192 13.25 12.02 11.09
C ALA A 192 12.90 13.25 10.26
N LEU A 193 13.43 14.40 10.65
CA LEU A 193 13.30 15.68 9.98
C LEU A 193 14.68 16.13 9.50
N GLY A 194 14.77 16.51 8.22
CA GLY A 194 15.92 17.21 7.68
C GLY A 194 15.49 18.55 7.10
N VAL A 195 16.29 19.59 7.36
CA VAL A 195 16.18 20.87 6.65
C VAL A 195 17.27 20.93 5.59
N TYR A 196 16.91 21.34 4.39
CA TYR A 196 17.77 21.32 3.21
C TYR A 196 17.82 22.69 2.54
N GLU A 197 18.97 23.01 1.95
CA GLU A 197 19.15 24.07 0.98
C GLU A 197 19.55 23.42 -0.36
N GLY A 198 18.58 23.30 -1.27
CA GLY A 198 18.74 22.50 -2.48
C GLY A 198 19.07 21.03 -2.15
N ASP A 199 20.28 20.59 -2.45
CA ASP A 199 20.73 19.22 -2.19
C ASP A 199 21.46 19.00 -0.87
N GLU A 200 21.81 20.07 -0.16
CA GLU A 200 22.59 20.00 1.07
C GLU A 200 21.68 19.99 2.31
N ARG A 201 21.89 19.03 3.22
CA ARG A 201 21.19 18.98 4.52
C ARG A 201 21.90 19.91 5.51
N VAL A 202 21.21 20.93 5.98
CA VAL A 202 21.73 21.95 6.90
C VAL A 202 21.32 21.75 8.36
N ASP A 203 20.20 21.05 8.61
CA ASP A 203 19.78 20.65 9.96
C ASP A 203 19.16 19.25 9.96
N TYR A 204 19.20 18.58 11.11
CA TYR A 204 18.67 17.24 11.30
C TYR A 204 18.16 17.01 12.73
N ARG A 205 16.97 16.43 12.84
CA ARG A 205 16.40 15.91 14.09
C ARG A 205 15.77 14.56 13.82
N GLY A 206 15.96 13.57 14.68
CA GLY A 206 15.32 12.27 14.50
C GLY A 206 15.32 11.44 15.76
N PHE A 207 14.33 10.59 15.90
CA PHE A 207 14.14 9.72 17.05
C PHE A 207 13.28 8.50 16.70
N GLU A 208 13.43 7.46 17.50
CA GLU A 208 12.57 6.27 17.49
C GLU A 208 11.64 6.30 18.71
N SER A 209 10.55 5.55 18.64
CA SER A 209 9.61 5.37 19.74
C SER A 209 9.27 3.89 19.91
N ASP A 210 9.09 3.45 21.15
CA ASP A 210 8.85 2.04 21.49
C ASP A 210 7.39 1.61 21.21
N VAL A 211 6.93 1.83 19.98
CA VAL A 211 5.61 1.39 19.53
C VAL A 211 5.67 -0.11 19.23
N LYS A 212 4.79 -0.88 19.87
CA LYS A 212 4.79 -2.34 19.68
C LYS A 212 4.37 -2.70 18.26
N GLY A 213 5.08 -3.64 17.64
CA GLY A 213 4.73 -4.15 16.31
C GLY A 213 3.41 -4.92 16.28
N ASN A 214 2.83 -5.09 15.09
CA ASN A 214 1.61 -5.88 14.89
C ASN A 214 1.89 -7.36 15.16
N HIS A 215 1.11 -7.98 16.06
CA HIS A 215 1.14 -9.42 16.28
C HIS A 215 -0.17 -10.07 15.83
N SER A 216 -0.10 -10.89 14.78
CA SER A 216 -1.23 -11.61 14.18
C SER A 216 -1.78 -12.78 15.02
N LYS A 217 -1.37 -12.91 16.29
CA LYS A 217 -1.84 -14.00 17.15
C LYS A 217 -3.15 -13.58 17.82
N GLY A 218 -4.26 -13.80 17.10
CA GLY A 218 -5.61 -13.52 17.56
C GLY A 218 -5.92 -14.19 18.90
N GLY A 219 -6.32 -13.40 19.89
CA GLY A 219 -6.64 -13.86 21.23
C GLY A 219 -7.33 -12.78 22.05
N PHE A 220 -7.90 -13.16 23.19
CA PHE A 220 -8.70 -12.30 24.07
C PHE A 220 -7.99 -11.03 24.60
N SER A 221 -6.70 -10.87 24.35
CA SER A 221 -5.90 -9.69 24.68
C SER A 221 -5.64 -8.75 23.50
N GLN A 222 -6.03 -9.11 22.27
CA GLN A 222 -5.74 -8.37 21.04
C GLN A 222 -6.26 -6.93 21.09
N ALA A 223 -7.54 -6.72 21.41
CA ALA A 223 -8.12 -5.38 21.48
C ALA A 223 -7.47 -4.47 22.54
N ARG A 224 -6.87 -5.04 23.60
CA ARG A 224 -6.10 -4.26 24.58
C ARG A 224 -4.72 -3.90 24.04
N PHE A 225 -4.09 -4.78 23.28
CA PHE A 225 -2.80 -4.51 22.65
C PHE A 225 -2.91 -3.46 21.55
N GLU A 226 -3.96 -3.54 20.72
CA GLU A 226 -4.26 -2.55 19.68
C GLU A 226 -4.46 -1.17 20.32
N ARG A 227 -5.30 -1.05 21.35
CA ARG A 227 -5.47 0.24 22.07
C ARG A 227 -4.17 0.81 22.65
N ILE A 228 -3.37 -0.02 23.33
CA ILE A 228 -2.09 0.45 23.87
C ILE A 228 -1.16 0.90 22.73
N ARG A 229 -1.18 0.20 21.60
CA ARG A 229 -0.36 0.55 20.45
C ARG A 229 -0.84 1.85 19.80
N ASP A 230 -2.14 2.04 19.67
CA ASP A 230 -2.73 3.27 19.12
C ASP A 230 -2.38 4.46 20.03
N ASP A 231 -2.54 4.33 21.36
CA ASP A 231 -2.12 5.35 22.34
C ASP A 231 -0.61 5.68 22.19
N GLN A 232 0.23 4.67 21.94
CA GLN A 232 1.67 4.87 21.71
C GLN A 232 1.99 5.58 20.39
N ILE A 233 1.18 5.35 19.35
CA ILE A 233 1.31 6.05 18.06
C ILE A 233 0.89 7.51 18.23
N ASP A 234 -0.19 7.77 18.96
CA ASP A 234 -0.66 9.13 19.23
C ASP A 234 0.42 9.94 19.98
N ASP A 235 0.99 9.37 21.05
CA ASP A 235 2.12 9.96 21.78
C ASP A 235 3.33 10.22 20.87
N HIS A 236 3.61 9.31 19.93
CA HIS A 236 4.68 9.49 18.94
C HIS A 236 4.38 10.65 18.00
N LEU A 237 3.16 10.71 17.45
CA LEU A 237 2.74 11.77 16.52
C LEU A 237 2.72 13.13 17.20
N ASP A 238 2.30 13.23 18.46
CA ASP A 238 2.38 14.48 19.22
C ASP A 238 3.82 15.02 19.31
N ARG A 239 4.79 14.14 19.57
CA ARG A 239 6.21 14.53 19.54
C ARG A 239 6.67 14.96 18.14
N CYS A 240 6.18 14.30 17.09
CA CYS A 240 6.46 14.70 15.70
C CYS A 240 5.92 16.11 15.42
N ARG A 241 4.70 16.42 15.89
CA ARG A 241 4.07 17.74 15.75
C ARG A 241 4.89 18.83 16.41
N GLU A 242 5.34 18.61 17.64
CA GLU A 242 6.18 19.57 18.37
C GLU A 242 7.46 19.89 17.58
N VAL A 243 8.14 18.86 17.06
CA VAL A 243 9.38 19.06 16.29
C VAL A 243 9.11 19.75 14.95
N LEU A 244 8.00 19.42 14.28
CA LEU A 244 7.60 20.09 13.05
C LEU A 244 7.23 21.55 13.28
N ALA A 245 6.59 21.91 14.39
CA ALA A 245 6.24 23.30 14.68
C ALA A 245 7.46 24.22 14.83
N GLU A 246 8.61 23.66 15.21
CA GLU A 246 9.88 24.39 15.37
C GLU A 246 10.77 24.41 14.11
N ARG A 247 10.26 23.89 12.98
CA ARG A 247 11.03 23.79 11.73
C ARG A 247 11.42 25.18 11.19
N ASP A 248 12.65 25.28 10.69
CA ASP A 248 13.18 26.50 10.05
C ASP A 248 13.15 26.36 8.52
N ALA A 249 11.94 26.16 7.98
CA ALA A 249 11.66 26.14 6.54
C ALA A 249 10.16 26.32 6.27
N ASP A 250 9.82 27.13 5.26
CA ASP A 250 8.43 27.40 4.88
C ASP A 250 7.82 26.20 4.12
N ARG A 251 8.58 25.59 3.21
CA ARG A 251 8.13 24.42 2.44
C ARG A 251 8.37 23.12 3.23
N LEU A 252 7.32 22.35 3.45
CA LEU A 252 7.36 21.08 4.16
C LEU A 252 6.88 19.93 3.27
N TYR A 253 7.69 18.89 3.13
CA TYR A 253 7.32 17.61 2.53
C TYR A 253 7.21 16.55 3.63
N VAL A 254 6.12 15.79 3.66
CA VAL A 254 5.92 14.73 4.68
C VAL A 254 5.79 13.39 3.98
N VAL A 255 6.69 12.47 4.29
CA VAL A 255 6.75 11.16 3.66
C VAL A 255 6.78 10.05 4.71
N GLY A 256 6.34 8.85 4.34
CA GLY A 256 6.51 7.67 5.20
C GLY A 256 5.38 6.68 5.08
N GLN A 257 4.89 6.17 6.21
CA GLN A 257 3.77 5.23 6.19
C GLN A 257 2.47 5.98 5.91
N ARG A 258 1.81 5.71 4.76
CA ARG A 258 0.61 6.42 4.28
C ARG A 258 -0.37 6.80 5.39
N GLY A 259 -0.97 5.81 6.06
CA GLY A 259 -1.95 6.10 7.11
C GLY A 259 -1.42 6.90 8.31
N VAL A 260 -0.12 6.84 8.61
CA VAL A 260 0.48 7.65 9.70
C VAL A 260 0.75 9.08 9.22
N VAL A 261 1.17 9.25 7.96
CA VAL A 261 1.33 10.56 7.32
C VAL A 261 -0.01 11.28 7.25
N ASP A 262 -1.05 10.60 6.77
CA ASP A 262 -2.40 11.15 6.64
C ASP A 262 -2.92 11.62 8.01
N THR A 263 -2.85 10.76 9.04
CA THR A 263 -3.24 11.13 10.40
C THR A 263 -2.44 12.31 10.96
N LEU A 264 -1.11 12.34 10.75
CA LEU A 264 -0.30 13.45 11.24
C LEU A 264 -0.70 14.77 10.57
N VAL A 265 -0.85 14.77 9.24
CA VAL A 265 -1.17 15.99 8.46
C VAL A 265 -2.55 16.51 8.84
N GLU A 266 -3.56 15.63 8.95
CA GLU A 266 -4.92 16.01 9.31
C GLU A 266 -5.02 16.54 10.74
N GLU A 267 -4.48 15.82 11.73
CA GLU A 267 -4.64 16.21 13.14
C GLU A 267 -3.79 17.42 13.54
N ALA A 268 -2.70 17.67 12.83
CA ALA A 268 -1.80 18.79 13.11
C ALA A 268 -2.06 20.03 12.23
N ASP A 269 -3.06 19.99 11.34
CA ASP A 269 -3.40 21.05 10.39
C ASP A 269 -2.15 21.58 9.66
N LEU A 270 -1.32 20.65 9.18
CA LEU A 270 -0.04 20.98 8.57
C LEU A 270 -0.23 21.43 7.12
N GLU A 271 0.14 22.67 6.83
CA GLU A 271 0.38 23.11 5.46
C GLU A 271 1.62 22.38 4.91
N THR A 272 1.40 21.45 3.98
CA THR A 272 2.44 20.67 3.32
C THR A 272 2.47 20.98 1.83
N ALA A 273 3.66 20.97 1.24
CA ALA A 273 3.86 21.15 -0.19
C ALA A 273 3.60 19.85 -0.97
N ALA A 274 3.85 18.69 -0.35
CA ALA A 274 3.44 17.38 -0.86
C ALA A 274 3.52 16.32 0.24
N THR A 275 2.79 15.22 0.04
CA THR A 275 2.89 14.02 0.86
C THR A 275 3.15 12.79 -0.01
N ALA A 276 3.84 11.78 0.54
CA ALA A 276 4.07 10.53 -0.18
C ALA A 276 4.27 9.32 0.73
N ALA A 277 3.85 8.15 0.24
CA ALA A 277 4.16 6.89 0.90
C ALA A 277 5.58 6.43 0.52
N VAL A 278 6.43 6.12 1.51
CA VAL A 278 7.76 5.54 1.27
C VAL A 278 8.04 4.43 2.29
N ASP A 279 8.75 3.38 1.87
CA ASP A 279 9.13 2.25 2.73
C ASP A 279 10.57 2.34 3.25
N ALA A 280 11.00 3.55 3.62
CA ALA A 280 12.32 3.75 4.19
C ALA A 280 12.40 3.15 5.61
N THR A 281 13.43 2.34 5.87
CA THR A 281 13.63 1.61 7.13
C THR A 281 15.05 1.75 7.66
N GLY A 282 15.29 1.30 8.90
CA GLY A 282 16.58 1.42 9.60
C GLY A 282 16.65 2.65 10.50
N ASP A 283 17.85 3.02 10.93
CA ASP A 283 18.04 4.15 11.84
C ASP A 283 17.48 5.46 11.24
N PRO A 284 16.92 6.39 12.05
CA PRO A 284 16.21 7.58 11.56
C PRO A 284 16.99 8.41 10.54
N LYS A 285 18.31 8.53 10.69
CA LYS A 285 19.15 9.31 9.78
C LYS A 285 19.30 8.64 8.41
N ALA A 286 19.53 7.32 8.39
CA ALA A 286 19.67 6.55 7.16
C ALA A 286 18.32 6.40 6.45
N ALA A 287 17.26 6.14 7.22
CA ALA A 287 15.89 6.08 6.72
C ALA A 287 15.49 7.41 6.06
N LEU A 288 15.82 8.56 6.65
CA LEU A 288 15.55 9.86 6.03
C LEU A 288 16.28 10.05 4.69
N GLU A 289 17.54 9.60 4.59
CA GLU A 289 18.32 9.70 3.36
C GLU A 289 17.71 8.83 2.24
N ASP A 290 17.26 7.62 2.59
CA ASP A 290 16.55 6.73 1.67
C ASP A 290 15.19 7.29 1.27
N ALA A 291 14.41 7.80 2.23
CA ALA A 291 13.13 8.46 2.00
C ALA A 291 13.27 9.66 1.05
N ARG A 292 14.26 10.54 1.29
CA ARG A 292 14.58 11.67 0.39
C ARG A 292 14.88 11.18 -1.00
N ARG A 293 15.74 10.16 -1.09
CA ARG A 293 16.13 9.57 -2.36
C ARG A 293 14.94 8.96 -3.09
N SER A 294 14.02 8.30 -2.39
CA SER A 294 12.80 7.73 -2.98
C SER A 294 11.84 8.83 -3.45
N PHE A 295 11.56 9.81 -2.59
CA PHE A 295 10.62 10.91 -2.88
C PHE A 295 11.01 11.71 -4.12
N TRP A 296 12.29 12.07 -4.27
CA TRP A 296 12.78 12.80 -5.46
C TRP A 296 13.10 11.90 -6.66
N THR A 297 12.37 10.79 -6.78
CA THR A 297 12.43 9.89 -7.93
C THR A 297 11.22 10.09 -8.78
N THR A 298 11.45 10.26 -10.07
CA THR A 298 10.38 10.28 -11.05
C THR A 298 10.48 9.05 -11.91
N THR A 299 9.41 8.27 -11.90
CA THR A 299 9.21 7.19 -12.86
C THR A 299 8.76 7.83 -14.18
N LEU A 300 9.54 7.64 -15.24
CA LEU A 300 9.13 7.99 -16.60
C LEU A 300 8.63 6.72 -17.29
N THR A 301 7.38 6.74 -17.73
CA THR A 301 6.74 5.70 -18.52
C THR A 301 6.51 6.22 -19.94
N VAL A 302 6.97 5.48 -20.95
CA VAL A 302 6.65 5.74 -22.36
C VAL A 302 5.42 4.94 -22.72
N VAL A 303 4.36 5.68 -23.07
CA VAL A 303 3.01 5.19 -23.30
C VAL A 303 2.79 4.89 -24.79
#